data_AF-A0A1Y2A9Q9-F1
#
_entry.id   AF-A0A1Y2A9Q9-F1
#
_cell.length_a   1.000
_cell.length_b   1.000
_cell.length_c   1.000
_cell.angle_alpha   90.00
_cell.angle_beta   90.00
_cell.angle_gamma   90.00
#
_symmetry.space_group_name_H-M   'P 1'
#
loop_
_entity.id
_entity.type
_entity.pdbx_description
1 polymer ?
#
loop_
_entity_poly.entity_id
_entity_poly.type
_entity_poly.pdbx_seq_one_letter_code
_entity_poly.pdbx_strand_id
1 'polypeptide(L)'
;MPQPLHHNHHLRLVLQFLLVVILARLAYNYRRQDTPSTPPNTPHSYPLRNPQRVMDQEKEVNKWIAMQRRKEIALSKRSPYPRPKGETHLEELVGLMEKIYTTLADMTYIPHSAIKKGPHVIDRKVVEKYGLDPMVVRLMEMLPYVDKDELGEDSKGVSGGAFADFRKAADVEESREMWVANWVYDEETLLWRNEETGTRRHMLPWITPLTLSWQGKAGDEGGYSDKARYVLLYNARYHRLYMPDMKNWGVMPVTHDSVAMWWDEEEEMRQLRLEDEKTGGEPVWNTVWVLKLMLESLTNLSELPLAEGYDHVDEEKWEELVWLYRDNGWPDKFDPDAFRAAFVGWGVKLEGKGDPKVLYEEIKRIEGEDRILAQIGGEWGEPLPQFRRGALEEQKLPFPRWSTIGRLQAAIGEAKERLSEATDVDETWSLKWSIHQKERQLREAEGQLDALHDEYERICSERRRRHGDCSEGSERILREFQAVARDLEGIERSTREERERFAVEDIPAESLALRTNLLTWKEQELKWHLMGYEKSKAAMLEYCARTGLTPLPSISERSRAMESHREMRQKIDERKEYLLEMREWLSGVPREAKAASEQVAAEMAKAEEEIKDMEERIRGES
;
A
#
# COMPACT_ATOMS: atom_id res chain seq x y z
N MET A 1 -31.99 46.34 7.24
CA MET A 1 -31.09 46.61 8.38
C MET A 1 -30.88 45.31 9.14
N PRO A 2 -29.72 44.65 9.01
CA PRO A 2 -29.46 43.42 9.72
C PRO A 2 -29.02 43.75 11.17
N GLN A 3 -29.60 43.04 12.13
CA GLN A 3 -29.26 43.17 13.55
C GLN A 3 -27.88 42.55 13.86
N PRO A 4 -27.12 43.11 14.83
CA PRO A 4 -25.82 42.57 15.19
C PRO A 4 -25.99 41.27 15.99
N LEU A 5 -25.31 40.22 15.52
CA LEU A 5 -25.13 38.96 16.25
C LEU A 5 -24.43 39.24 17.59
N HIS A 6 -25.18 39.01 18.67
CA HIS A 6 -24.66 39.02 20.02
C HIS A 6 -23.50 38.04 20.17
N HIS A 7 -22.41 38.54 20.75
CA HIS A 7 -21.19 37.79 21.09
C HIS A 7 -21.51 36.53 21.89
N ASN A 8 -21.22 35.38 21.29
CA ASN A 8 -21.35 34.08 21.94
C ASN A 8 -20.14 33.85 22.85
N HIS A 9 -20.22 34.38 24.09
CA HIS A 9 -19.16 34.30 25.10
C HIS A 9 -18.69 32.87 25.38
N HIS A 10 -19.56 31.87 25.19
CA HIS A 10 -19.23 30.46 25.36
C HIS A 10 -18.26 29.96 24.29
N LEU A 11 -18.41 30.38 23.03
CA LEU A 11 -17.50 29.99 21.96
C LEU A 11 -16.09 30.54 22.17
N ARG A 12 -15.99 31.77 22.70
CA ARG A 12 -14.69 32.39 23.03
C ARG A 12 -14.00 31.66 24.19
N LEU A 13 -14.75 31.21 25.19
CA LEU A 13 -14.24 30.38 26.29
C LEU A 13 -13.77 29.01 25.81
N VAL A 14 -14.52 28.36 24.92
CA VAL A 14 -14.16 27.06 24.33
C VAL A 14 -12.87 27.18 23.50
N LEU A 15 -12.75 28.21 22.66
CA LEU A 15 -11.55 28.44 21.86
C LEU A 15 -10.33 28.79 22.73
N GLN A 16 -10.50 29.54 23.82
CA GLN A 16 -9.44 29.81 24.77
C GLN A 16 -8.99 28.55 25.51
N PHE A 17 -9.93 27.66 25.87
CA PHE A 17 -9.60 26.40 26.52
C PHE A 17 -8.85 25.45 25.58
N LEU A 18 -9.29 25.34 24.33
CA LEU A 18 -8.60 24.56 23.29
C LEU A 18 -7.17 25.07 23.04
N LEU A 19 -6.99 26.39 22.96
CA LEU A 19 -5.67 27.00 22.79
C LEU A 19 -4.74 26.69 23.98
N VAL A 20 -5.25 26.73 25.21
CA VAL A 20 -4.48 26.37 26.42
C VAL A 20 -4.10 24.89 26.42
N VAL A 21 -4.98 23.99 26.00
CA VAL A 21 -4.68 22.55 25.88
C VAL A 21 -3.62 22.29 24.82
N ILE A 22 -3.72 22.94 23.66
CA ILE A 22 -2.72 22.82 22.58
C ILE A 22 -1.36 23.35 23.03
N LEU A 23 -1.32 24.52 23.69
CA LEU A 23 -0.08 25.10 24.20
C LEU A 23 0.51 24.27 25.36
N ALA A 24 -0.32 23.68 26.23
CA ALA A 24 0.14 22.78 27.28
C ALA A 24 0.72 21.47 26.69
N ARG A 25 0.13 20.95 25.61
CA ARG A 25 0.61 19.75 24.92
C ARG A 25 1.90 20.01 24.15
N LEU A 26 2.03 21.19 23.51
CA LEU A 26 3.28 21.63 22.90
C LEU A 26 4.37 21.85 23.96
N ALA A 27 4.06 22.49 25.09
CA ALA A 27 5.01 22.68 26.19
C ALA A 27 5.40 21.35 26.86
N TYR A 28 4.49 20.39 26.98
CA TYR A 28 4.78 19.04 27.49
C TYR A 28 5.73 18.28 26.56
N ASN A 29 5.50 18.35 25.25
CA ASN A 29 6.37 17.72 24.25
C ASN A 29 7.75 18.40 24.18
N TYR A 30 7.81 19.73 24.35
CA TYR A 30 9.07 20.47 24.37
C TYR A 30 9.89 20.20 25.66
N ARG A 31 9.21 19.98 26.80
CA ARG A 31 9.88 19.72 28.09
C ARG A 31 10.42 18.30 28.23
N ARG A 32 10.02 17.37 27.34
CA ARG A 32 10.52 15.98 27.35
C ARG A 32 11.91 15.84 26.70
N GLN A 33 12.43 16.88 26.04
CA GLN A 33 13.75 16.86 25.41
C GLN A 33 14.91 17.33 26.32
N ASP A 34 14.64 18.00 27.45
CA ASP A 34 15.69 18.62 28.29
C ASP A 34 15.60 18.27 29.79
N THR A 35 15.68 16.98 30.15
CA THR A 35 16.19 16.61 31.49
C THR A 35 17.07 15.35 31.42
N PRO A 36 18.31 15.39 31.91
CA PRO A 36 19.21 14.24 31.96
C PRO A 36 18.89 13.38 33.18
N SER A 37 18.45 12.13 32.96
CA SER A 37 18.42 11.12 34.02
C SER A 37 19.83 10.53 34.20
N THR A 38 20.37 10.66 35.41
CA THR A 38 21.58 9.99 35.89
C THR A 38 21.48 8.45 35.82
N PRO A 39 22.61 7.73 35.70
CA PRO A 39 22.66 6.31 35.32
C PRO A 39 22.74 5.34 36.53
N PRO A 40 22.42 4.04 36.35
CA PRO A 40 23.01 2.98 37.14
C PRO A 40 24.21 2.36 36.40
N ASN A 41 25.37 2.48 37.04
CA ASN A 41 26.56 1.63 36.98
C ASN A 41 26.57 0.43 36.01
N THR A 42 27.42 0.49 34.99
CA THR A 42 28.60 -0.41 34.80
C THR A 42 29.46 0.11 33.63
N PRO A 43 30.80 0.13 33.74
CA PRO A 43 31.66 0.73 32.72
C PRO A 43 32.08 -0.30 31.67
N HIS A 44 31.52 -0.21 30.47
CA HIS A 44 32.22 -0.63 29.26
C HIS A 44 32.86 0.61 28.65
N SER A 45 34.15 0.78 28.92
CA SER A 45 34.99 1.79 28.31
C SER A 45 35.07 1.55 26.80
N TYR A 46 34.27 2.26 26.02
CA TYR A 46 34.63 2.54 24.63
C TYR A 46 35.87 3.44 24.63
N PRO A 47 36.91 3.13 23.84
CA PRO A 47 38.09 3.99 23.77
C PRO A 47 37.67 5.34 23.19
N LEU A 48 37.95 6.42 23.93
CA LEU A 48 37.84 7.80 23.48
C LEU A 48 38.39 7.90 22.06
N ARG A 49 37.54 8.33 21.10
CA ARG A 49 37.92 8.52 19.71
C ARG A 49 39.17 9.38 19.66
N ASN A 50 40.25 8.79 19.14
CA ASN A 50 41.53 9.46 18.96
C ASN A 50 41.31 10.74 18.12
N PRO A 51 41.58 11.94 18.66
CA PRO A 51 41.40 13.22 17.94
C PRO A 51 42.15 13.26 16.61
N GLN A 52 43.28 12.53 16.52
CA GLN A 52 44.05 12.39 15.30
C GLN A 52 43.25 11.69 14.19
N ARG A 53 42.41 10.70 14.55
CA ARG A 53 41.61 9.93 13.60
C ARG A 53 40.44 10.76 13.03
N VAL A 54 39.90 11.69 13.81
CA VAL A 54 38.88 12.66 13.36
C VAL A 54 39.51 13.68 12.40
N MET A 55 40.69 14.21 12.75
CA MET A 55 41.45 15.12 11.88
C MET A 55 41.88 14.45 10.57
N ASP A 56 42.30 13.19 10.61
CA ASP A 56 42.68 12.43 9.41
C ASP A 56 41.45 12.12 8.52
N GLN A 57 40.27 11.86 9.12
CA GLN A 57 39.01 11.73 8.40
C GLN A 57 38.59 13.04 7.74
N GLU A 58 38.65 14.18 8.44
CA GLU A 58 38.36 15.49 7.84
C GLU A 58 39.32 15.83 6.70
N LYS A 59 40.60 15.44 6.83
CA LYS A 59 41.60 15.67 5.79
C LYS A 59 41.34 14.83 4.54
N GLU A 60 40.95 13.57 4.69
CA GLU A 60 40.58 12.72 3.57
C GLU A 60 39.24 13.14 2.93
N VAL A 61 38.26 13.59 3.72
CA VAL A 61 37.01 14.19 3.22
C VAL A 61 37.31 15.46 2.42
N ASN A 62 38.13 16.37 2.93
CA ASN A 62 38.49 17.60 2.23
C ASN A 62 39.31 17.34 0.95
N LYS A 63 40.18 16.33 0.96
CA LYS A 63 40.94 15.89 -0.21
C LYS A 63 40.02 15.29 -1.27
N TRP A 64 39.02 14.52 -0.85
CA TRP A 64 37.98 14.00 -1.74
C TRP A 64 37.11 15.13 -2.31
N ILE A 65 36.66 16.09 -1.50
CA ILE A 65 35.90 17.29 -1.96
C ILE A 65 36.72 18.09 -2.99
N ALA A 66 38.00 18.32 -2.73
CA ALA A 66 38.89 19.02 -3.66
C ALA A 66 39.11 18.24 -4.97
N MET A 67 39.14 16.91 -4.90
CA MET A 67 39.20 16.04 -6.07
C MET A 67 37.92 16.13 -6.91
N GLN A 68 36.74 16.11 -6.26
CA GLN A 68 35.45 16.23 -6.95
C GLN A 68 35.26 17.59 -7.61
N ARG A 69 35.60 18.70 -6.93
CA ARG A 69 35.56 20.04 -7.55
C ARG A 69 36.48 20.16 -8.77
N ARG A 70 37.67 19.54 -8.72
CA ARG A 70 38.57 19.48 -9.88
C ARG A 70 37.99 18.65 -11.01
N LYS A 71 37.28 17.56 -10.69
CA LYS A 71 36.56 16.74 -11.67
C LYS A 71 35.42 17.52 -12.32
N GLU A 72 34.58 18.24 -11.56
CA GLU A 72 33.52 19.11 -12.10
C GLU A 72 34.07 20.22 -13.01
N ILE A 73 35.19 20.85 -12.61
CA ILE A 73 35.88 21.86 -13.43
C ILE A 73 36.49 21.23 -14.70
N ALA A 74 36.90 19.96 -14.66
CA ALA A 74 37.41 19.25 -15.83
C ALA A 74 36.29 18.77 -16.77
N LEU A 75 35.16 18.32 -16.20
CA LEU A 75 33.96 17.90 -16.94
C LEU A 75 33.27 19.08 -17.64
N SER A 76 33.19 20.24 -16.99
CA SER A 76 32.70 21.49 -17.62
C SER A 76 33.58 22.01 -18.75
N LYS A 77 34.83 21.52 -18.85
CA LYS A 77 35.79 21.87 -19.92
C LYS A 77 35.86 20.82 -21.05
N ARG A 78 35.33 19.61 -20.87
CA ARG A 78 35.25 18.62 -21.97
C ARG A 78 34.12 19.01 -22.91
N SER A 79 34.36 18.91 -24.22
CA SER A 79 33.33 19.18 -25.24
C SER A 79 32.13 18.28 -24.93
N PRO A 80 30.94 18.83 -24.61
CA PRO A 80 29.77 18.01 -24.35
C PRO A 80 29.51 17.16 -25.60
N TYR A 81 29.07 15.90 -25.40
CA TYR A 81 28.30 15.24 -26.46
C TYR A 81 27.29 16.26 -27.00
N PRO A 82 27.14 16.39 -28.33
CA PRO A 82 26.25 17.39 -28.89
C PRO A 82 24.87 17.18 -28.28
N ARG A 83 24.42 18.14 -27.45
CA ARG A 83 23.05 18.14 -26.96
C ARG A 83 22.13 18.06 -28.18
N PRO A 84 21.08 17.24 -28.17
CA PRO A 84 20.09 17.26 -29.23
C PRO A 84 19.64 18.71 -29.45
N LYS A 85 19.77 19.21 -30.67
CA LYS A 85 19.40 20.60 -30.98
C LYS A 85 17.90 20.67 -31.24
N GLY A 86 17.21 21.58 -30.58
CA GLY A 86 15.76 21.80 -30.72
C GLY A 86 14.91 20.96 -29.78
N GLU A 87 13.60 21.19 -29.78
CA GLU A 87 12.64 20.53 -28.86
C GLU A 87 12.07 19.22 -29.42
N THR A 88 12.36 18.87 -30.68
CA THR A 88 11.74 17.74 -31.40
C THR A 88 11.88 16.39 -30.68
N HIS A 89 13.00 16.17 -30.00
CA HIS A 89 13.25 14.95 -29.23
C HIS A 89 12.43 14.89 -27.93
N LEU A 90 12.16 16.05 -27.31
CA LEU A 90 11.27 16.14 -26.15
C LEU A 90 9.82 15.97 -26.60
N GLU A 91 9.42 16.55 -27.73
CA GLU A 91 8.09 16.36 -28.33
C GLU A 91 7.83 14.89 -28.67
N GLU A 92 8.81 14.17 -29.22
CA GLU A 92 8.68 12.73 -29.50
C GLU A 92 8.51 11.92 -28.20
N LEU A 93 9.32 12.21 -27.17
CA LEU A 93 9.21 11.58 -25.85
C LEU A 93 7.83 11.83 -25.24
N VAL A 94 7.37 13.09 -25.24
CA VAL A 94 6.06 13.51 -24.71
C VAL A 94 4.94 12.80 -25.44
N GLY A 95 5.00 12.74 -26.78
CA GLY A 95 4.02 12.02 -27.59
C GLY A 95 3.98 10.52 -27.32
N LEU A 96 5.11 9.89 -26.98
CA LEU A 96 5.15 8.48 -26.58
C LEU A 96 4.59 8.27 -25.17
N MET A 97 4.93 9.13 -24.21
CA MET A 97 4.35 9.08 -22.86
C MET A 97 2.83 9.28 -22.90
N GLU A 98 2.34 10.20 -23.72
CA GLU A 98 0.89 10.41 -23.94
C GLU A 98 0.22 9.16 -24.50
N LYS A 99 0.86 8.50 -25.48
CA LYS A 99 0.36 7.22 -26.02
C LYS A 99 0.35 6.12 -24.98
N ILE A 100 1.39 6.01 -24.14
CA ILE A 100 1.44 5.02 -23.05
C ILE A 100 0.28 5.28 -22.09
N TYR A 101 0.08 6.50 -21.59
CA TYR A 101 -1.02 6.81 -20.68
C TYR A 101 -2.39 6.64 -21.33
N THR A 102 -2.54 7.01 -22.61
CA THR A 102 -3.77 6.77 -23.35
C THR A 102 -4.04 5.27 -23.49
N THR A 103 -3.01 4.47 -23.77
CA THR A 103 -3.12 3.00 -23.85
C THR A 103 -3.52 2.42 -22.49
N LEU A 104 -2.93 2.88 -21.39
CA LEU A 104 -3.37 2.48 -20.05
C LEU A 104 -4.82 2.86 -19.79
N ALA A 105 -5.26 4.03 -20.25
CA ALA A 105 -6.65 4.44 -20.12
C ALA A 105 -7.60 3.60 -20.98
N ASP A 106 -7.20 3.28 -22.22
CA ASP A 106 -7.92 2.40 -23.13
C ASP A 106 -8.02 0.99 -22.54
N MET A 107 -6.98 0.49 -21.87
CA MET A 107 -6.99 -0.78 -21.09
C MET A 107 -7.87 -0.70 -19.82
N THR A 108 -8.53 0.42 -19.58
CA THR A 108 -9.27 0.78 -18.37
C THR A 108 -8.43 0.95 -17.10
N TYR A 109 -7.10 0.90 -17.16
CA TYR A 109 -6.26 0.97 -15.96
C TYR A 109 -6.35 2.32 -15.23
N ILE A 110 -6.46 3.42 -15.98
CA ILE A 110 -6.73 4.77 -15.48
C ILE A 110 -7.93 5.37 -16.24
N PRO A 111 -8.67 6.34 -15.70
CA PRO A 111 -9.70 7.02 -16.46
C PRO A 111 -9.06 8.01 -17.45
N HIS A 112 -9.62 8.13 -18.66
CA HIS A 112 -9.15 9.12 -19.64
C HIS A 112 -9.19 10.55 -19.11
N SER A 113 -10.15 10.87 -18.24
CA SER A 113 -10.29 12.20 -17.63
C SER A 113 -9.10 12.57 -16.74
N ALA A 114 -8.41 11.58 -16.16
CA ALA A 114 -7.26 11.82 -15.29
C ALA A 114 -6.04 12.29 -16.08
N ILE A 115 -5.97 12.04 -17.40
CA ILE A 115 -4.83 12.46 -18.22
C ILE A 115 -4.93 13.97 -18.49
N LYS A 116 -4.06 14.75 -17.84
CA LYS A 116 -3.91 16.19 -18.04
C LYS A 116 -2.77 16.43 -19.01
N LYS A 117 -3.09 16.94 -20.21
CA LYS A 117 -2.09 17.23 -21.25
C LYS A 117 -1.46 18.60 -21.03
N GLY A 118 -0.17 18.72 -21.35
CA GLY A 118 0.56 19.98 -21.30
C GLY A 118 0.14 20.99 -22.38
N PRO A 119 0.76 22.19 -22.42
CA PRO A 119 1.81 22.62 -21.50
C PRO A 119 1.28 22.99 -20.11
N HIS A 120 2.13 22.79 -19.11
CA HIS A 120 1.87 23.06 -17.70
C HIS A 120 2.76 24.17 -17.16
N VAL A 121 2.38 24.76 -16.03
CA VAL A 121 3.20 25.74 -15.32
C VAL A 121 3.85 25.06 -14.13
N ILE A 122 5.18 25.06 -14.08
CA ILE A 122 5.97 24.51 -12.98
C ILE A 122 6.36 25.64 -12.02
N ASP A 123 6.31 25.40 -10.71
CA ASP A 123 6.69 26.42 -9.72
C ASP A 123 8.17 26.79 -9.85
N ARG A 124 8.42 28.04 -10.24
CA ARG A 124 9.76 28.61 -10.41
C ARG A 124 10.59 28.52 -9.15
N LYS A 125 9.98 28.64 -7.96
CA LYS A 125 10.71 28.55 -6.69
C LYS A 125 11.37 27.18 -6.52
N VAL A 126 10.66 26.12 -6.92
CA VAL A 126 11.17 24.75 -6.84
C VAL A 126 12.22 24.51 -7.90
N VAL A 127 12.00 25.00 -9.13
CA VAL A 127 12.99 24.95 -10.21
C VAL A 127 14.32 25.60 -9.79
N GLU A 128 14.25 26.79 -9.20
CA GLU A 128 15.41 27.53 -8.70
C GLU A 128 16.07 26.84 -7.49
N LYS A 129 15.27 26.34 -6.54
CA LYS A 129 15.76 25.60 -5.35
C LYS A 129 16.65 24.42 -5.72
N TYR A 130 16.27 23.64 -6.72
CA TYR A 130 17.02 22.45 -7.16
C TYR A 130 17.90 22.68 -8.39
N GLY A 131 17.93 23.91 -8.93
CA GLY A 131 18.77 24.29 -10.06
C GLY A 131 18.53 23.47 -11.33
N LEU A 132 17.27 23.08 -11.60
CA LEU A 132 16.91 22.15 -12.69
C LEU A 132 17.40 22.66 -14.06
N ASP A 133 17.92 21.76 -14.90
CA ASP A 133 18.34 22.12 -16.26
C ASP A 133 17.12 22.60 -17.07
N PRO A 134 17.23 23.67 -17.88
CA PRO A 134 16.12 24.19 -18.67
C PRO A 134 15.43 23.14 -19.55
N MET A 135 16.14 22.11 -20.03
CA MET A 135 15.53 21.03 -20.81
C MET A 135 14.66 20.12 -19.94
N VAL A 136 15.04 19.89 -18.67
CA VAL A 136 14.20 19.15 -17.71
C VAL A 136 12.96 19.95 -17.39
N VAL A 137 13.11 21.25 -17.11
CA VAL A 137 11.95 22.14 -16.86
C VAL A 137 11.02 22.12 -18.06
N ARG A 138 11.57 22.28 -19.27
CA ARG A 138 10.79 22.26 -20.50
C ARG A 138 10.07 20.93 -20.70
N LEU A 139 10.74 19.80 -20.43
CA LEU A 139 10.10 18.49 -20.48
C LEU A 139 8.96 18.37 -19.47
N MET A 140 9.16 18.79 -18.21
CA MET A 140 8.11 18.80 -17.18
C MET A 140 6.92 19.66 -17.62
N GLU A 141 7.14 20.81 -18.24
CA GLU A 141 6.04 21.61 -18.78
C GLU A 141 5.24 20.82 -19.85
N MET A 142 5.87 20.00 -20.67
CA MET A 142 5.21 19.34 -21.81
C MET A 142 4.61 17.96 -21.50
N LEU A 143 5.13 17.24 -20.50
CA LEU A 143 4.69 15.89 -20.18
C LEU A 143 3.19 15.85 -19.87
N PRO A 144 2.46 14.81 -20.34
CA PRO A 144 1.14 14.52 -19.80
C PRO A 144 1.28 14.05 -18.36
N TYR A 145 0.35 14.45 -17.50
CA TYR A 145 0.27 14.00 -16.11
C TYR A 145 -1.01 13.22 -15.86
N VAL A 146 -0.98 12.37 -14.85
CA VAL A 146 -2.17 11.67 -14.38
C VAL A 146 -2.60 12.29 -13.05
N ASP A 147 -3.84 12.76 -13.00
CA ASP A 147 -4.41 13.38 -11.82
C ASP A 147 -4.72 12.32 -10.75
N LYS A 148 -3.83 12.24 -9.75
CA LYS A 148 -3.94 11.28 -8.65
C LYS A 148 -5.27 11.38 -7.90
N ASP A 149 -5.88 12.57 -7.88
CA ASP A 149 -7.13 12.81 -7.17
C ASP A 149 -8.32 12.12 -7.87
N GLU A 150 -8.18 11.76 -9.16
CA GLU A 150 -9.15 10.97 -9.92
C GLU A 150 -8.90 9.46 -9.88
N LEU A 151 -7.74 9.00 -9.38
CA LEU A 151 -7.33 7.59 -9.46
C LEU A 151 -7.66 6.74 -8.22
N GLY A 152 -8.05 7.36 -7.10
CA GLY A 152 -8.18 6.68 -5.81
C GLY A 152 -6.82 6.31 -5.18
N GLU A 153 -6.83 5.99 -3.88
CA GLU A 153 -5.61 5.79 -3.07
C GLU A 153 -4.75 4.58 -3.49
N ASP A 154 -5.35 3.59 -4.17
CA ASP A 154 -4.69 2.32 -4.54
C ASP A 154 -4.09 2.30 -5.95
N SER A 155 -4.14 3.41 -6.67
CA SER A 155 -3.63 3.48 -8.04
C SER A 155 -2.10 3.47 -8.08
N LYS A 156 -1.56 2.45 -8.75
CA LYS A 156 -0.12 2.36 -9.06
C LYS A 156 0.13 2.84 -10.49
N GLY A 157 1.33 3.33 -10.74
CA GLY A 157 1.84 3.63 -12.07
C GLY A 157 2.38 2.37 -12.77
N VAL A 158 2.89 2.56 -13.98
CA VAL A 158 3.56 1.50 -14.74
C VAL A 158 4.77 0.98 -13.96
N SER A 159 4.96 -0.35 -13.96
CA SER A 159 6.07 -1.02 -13.26
C SER A 159 6.12 -0.69 -11.75
N GLY A 160 4.93 -0.55 -11.14
CA GLY A 160 4.69 -0.35 -9.71
C GLY A 160 5.26 0.92 -9.09
N GLY A 161 5.80 1.84 -9.90
CA GLY A 161 6.06 3.22 -9.49
C GLY A 161 4.77 3.99 -9.22
N ALA A 162 4.87 5.23 -8.76
CA ALA A 162 3.75 6.17 -8.69
C ALA A 162 3.74 7.09 -9.92
N PHE A 163 2.56 7.57 -10.32
CA PHE A 163 2.47 8.62 -11.34
C PHE A 163 3.14 9.90 -10.83
N ALA A 164 3.94 10.55 -11.66
CA ALA A 164 4.51 11.86 -11.33
C ALA A 164 3.54 12.97 -11.77
N ASP A 165 3.38 14.01 -10.97
CA ASP A 165 2.69 15.25 -11.33
C ASP A 165 3.53 16.46 -10.90
N PHE A 166 4.48 16.88 -11.76
CA PHE A 166 5.41 17.97 -11.44
C PHE A 166 4.77 19.36 -11.41
N ARG A 167 3.46 19.47 -11.65
CA ARG A 167 2.69 20.68 -11.30
C ARG A 167 2.63 20.86 -9.78
N LYS A 168 2.70 19.76 -9.02
CA LYS A 168 2.74 19.74 -7.56
C LYS A 168 4.20 19.85 -7.11
N ALA A 169 4.50 20.85 -6.29
CA ALA A 169 5.85 21.08 -5.77
C ALA A 169 6.42 19.84 -5.06
N ALA A 170 5.58 19.15 -4.26
CA ALA A 170 5.96 17.95 -3.53
C ALA A 170 6.50 16.84 -4.45
N ASP A 171 5.87 16.59 -5.60
CA ASP A 171 6.33 15.59 -6.57
C ASP A 171 7.68 15.98 -7.20
N VAL A 172 7.93 17.27 -7.40
CA VAL A 172 9.25 17.76 -7.85
C VAL A 172 10.29 17.52 -6.77
N GLU A 173 9.99 17.84 -5.51
CA GLU A 173 10.88 17.58 -4.35
C GLU A 173 11.19 16.09 -4.21
N GLU A 174 10.15 15.24 -4.18
CA GLU A 174 10.27 13.78 -4.10
C GLU A 174 11.09 13.21 -5.27
N SER A 175 10.89 13.73 -6.47
CA SER A 175 11.69 13.31 -7.64
C SER A 175 13.17 13.63 -7.53
N ARG A 176 13.55 14.61 -6.70
CA ARG A 176 14.96 14.92 -6.41
C ARG A 176 15.53 14.02 -5.32
N GLU A 177 14.65 13.33 -4.60
CA GLU A 177 14.89 12.67 -3.32
C GLU A 177 14.46 11.20 -3.34
N MET A 178 14.42 10.55 -4.51
CA MET A 178 13.99 9.14 -4.66
C MET A 178 14.80 8.09 -3.89
N TRP A 179 15.80 8.50 -3.10
CA TRP A 179 16.80 7.66 -2.44
C TRP A 179 16.67 7.62 -0.90
N VAL A 180 15.47 7.76 -0.31
CA VAL A 180 15.25 7.89 1.17
C VAL A 180 15.61 6.65 2.01
N ALA A 181 16.27 5.63 1.46
CA ALA A 181 16.87 4.58 2.28
C ALA A 181 18.19 5.10 2.92
N ASN A 182 18.16 5.45 4.21
CA ASN A 182 19.28 5.91 5.06
C ASN A 182 19.66 7.40 4.99
N TRP A 183 18.72 8.27 4.61
CA TRP A 183 18.94 9.72 4.58
C TRP A 183 18.07 10.43 5.62
N VAL A 184 18.66 11.35 6.39
CA VAL A 184 17.97 12.25 7.32
C VAL A 184 17.92 13.65 6.72
N TYR A 185 16.74 14.26 6.77
CA TYR A 185 16.53 15.65 6.40
C TYR A 185 17.15 16.57 7.45
N ASP A 186 18.13 17.37 7.04
CA ASP A 186 18.83 18.34 7.89
C ASP A 186 18.07 19.67 7.83
N GLU A 187 17.20 19.94 8.81
CA GLU A 187 16.30 21.11 8.84
C GLU A 187 17.03 22.46 8.79
N GLU A 188 18.28 22.52 9.26
CA GLU A 188 19.10 23.74 9.22
C GLU A 188 19.61 24.05 7.80
N THR A 189 19.86 23.01 7.00
CA THR A 189 20.44 23.16 5.66
C THR A 189 19.46 22.89 4.53
N LEU A 190 18.28 22.35 4.83
CA LEU A 190 17.25 21.94 3.89
C LEU A 190 17.76 20.91 2.86
N LEU A 191 18.69 20.04 3.29
CA LEU A 191 19.30 19.02 2.45
C LEU A 191 19.21 17.65 3.14
N TRP A 192 19.07 16.60 2.33
CA TRP A 192 19.16 15.23 2.82
C TRP A 192 20.62 14.83 3.02
N ARG A 193 20.90 14.20 4.17
CA ARG A 193 22.22 13.68 4.55
C ARG A 193 22.13 12.18 4.78
N ASN A 194 23.00 11.42 4.13
CA ASN A 194 23.14 10.00 4.42
C ASN A 194 23.70 9.85 5.85
N GLU A 195 23.01 9.15 6.75
CA GLU A 195 23.40 9.06 8.17
C GLU A 195 24.79 8.43 8.34
N GLU A 196 25.12 7.44 7.52
CA GLU A 196 26.35 6.67 7.64
C GLU A 196 27.58 7.42 7.11
N THR A 197 27.39 8.22 6.06
CA THR A 197 28.51 8.83 5.32
C THR A 197 28.58 10.36 5.43
N GLY A 198 27.50 11.01 5.88
CA GLY A 198 27.41 12.46 5.94
C GLY A 198 27.41 13.16 4.57
N THR A 199 27.35 12.40 3.48
CA THR A 199 27.34 12.96 2.12
C THR A 199 25.94 13.47 1.76
N ARG A 200 25.89 14.55 0.96
CA ARG A 200 24.69 15.26 0.50
C ARG A 200 24.55 15.04 -1.01
N ARG A 201 23.48 14.41 -1.51
CA ARG A 201 23.26 14.32 -2.97
C ARG A 201 21.78 14.34 -3.34
N HIS A 202 21.41 15.30 -4.18
CA HIS A 202 20.19 15.25 -4.98
C HIS A 202 20.48 14.54 -6.30
N MET A 203 19.42 14.11 -6.99
CA MET A 203 19.51 13.76 -8.40
C MET A 203 20.16 14.89 -9.21
N LEU A 204 20.99 14.56 -10.22
CA LEU A 204 21.64 15.58 -11.05
C LEU A 204 20.59 16.45 -11.73
N PRO A 205 20.81 17.77 -11.89
CA PRO A 205 19.77 18.69 -12.37
C PRO A 205 19.22 18.44 -13.77
N TRP A 206 19.95 17.68 -14.60
CA TRP A 206 19.55 17.30 -15.97
C TRP A 206 18.96 15.89 -16.07
N ILE A 207 18.76 15.19 -14.95
CA ILE A 207 18.06 13.92 -14.89
C ILE A 207 16.70 14.16 -14.24
N THR A 208 15.66 13.51 -14.72
CA THR A 208 14.38 13.50 -14.02
C THR A 208 13.71 12.14 -14.15
N PRO A 209 13.04 11.62 -13.11
CA PRO A 209 12.10 10.54 -13.31
C PRO A 209 10.96 10.97 -14.22
N LEU A 210 10.44 10.00 -14.97
CA LEU A 210 9.14 10.02 -15.65
C LEU A 210 8.06 9.31 -14.82
N THR A 211 8.46 8.45 -13.87
CA THR A 211 7.61 7.83 -12.85
C THR A 211 8.27 7.98 -11.48
N LEU A 212 7.49 8.20 -10.41
CA LEU A 212 8.04 8.29 -9.05
C LEU A 212 8.20 6.89 -8.44
N SER A 213 9.07 6.73 -7.45
CA SER A 213 9.07 5.51 -6.63
C SER A 213 7.86 5.53 -5.70
N TRP A 214 7.17 4.40 -5.54
CA TRP A 214 6.11 4.30 -4.53
C TRP A 214 6.77 4.11 -3.15
N GLN A 215 7.06 5.21 -2.47
CA GLN A 215 7.35 5.18 -1.04
C GLN A 215 6.02 5.35 -0.30
N GLY A 216 5.34 4.24 -0.01
CA GLY A 216 4.31 4.28 1.03
C GLY A 216 4.92 4.92 2.28
N LYS A 217 4.23 5.91 2.87
CA LYS A 217 4.73 6.63 4.06
C LYS A 217 5.26 5.62 5.08
N ALA A 218 6.56 5.65 5.32
CA ALA A 218 7.23 4.83 6.32
C ALA A 218 6.80 5.30 7.72
N GLY A 219 5.59 4.92 8.13
CA GLY A 219 4.93 5.47 9.32
C GLY A 219 4.11 4.46 10.09
N ASP A 220 3.25 3.67 9.43
CA ASP A 220 2.21 2.95 10.19
C ASP A 220 2.46 1.46 10.38
N GLU A 221 3.13 0.73 9.48
CA GLU A 221 3.60 -0.63 9.76
C GLU A 221 4.92 -0.89 9.01
N GLY A 222 6.02 -0.95 9.74
CA GLY A 222 7.38 -1.00 9.21
C GLY A 222 7.63 -2.15 8.23
N GLY A 223 7.67 -1.84 6.95
CA GLY A 223 8.21 -2.69 5.90
C GLY A 223 8.52 -1.86 4.65
N TYR A 224 9.77 -1.91 4.19
CA TYR A 224 10.08 -1.60 2.79
C TYR A 224 9.13 -2.46 1.95
N SER A 225 8.14 -1.85 1.30
CA SER A 225 7.25 -2.65 0.47
C SER A 225 8.08 -3.17 -0.70
N ASP A 226 8.11 -4.49 -0.88
CA ASP A 226 8.72 -5.21 -2.01
C ASP A 226 8.16 -4.81 -3.40
N LYS A 227 7.31 -3.77 -3.46
CA LYS A 227 6.26 -3.59 -4.48
C LYS A 227 6.54 -2.52 -5.54
N ALA A 228 7.58 -1.71 -5.41
CA ALA A 228 8.00 -0.81 -6.48
C ALA A 228 9.30 -1.33 -7.05
N ARG A 229 9.22 -2.06 -8.18
CA ARG A 229 10.42 -2.69 -8.74
C ARG A 229 11.20 -1.73 -9.63
N TYR A 230 10.57 -0.80 -10.35
CA TYR A 230 11.28 0.01 -11.35
C TYR A 230 10.86 1.49 -11.38
N VAL A 231 11.84 2.38 -11.64
CA VAL A 231 11.62 3.82 -11.88
C VAL A 231 12.16 4.18 -13.26
N LEU A 232 11.41 4.94 -14.06
CA LEU A 232 11.89 5.42 -15.36
C LEU A 232 12.63 6.74 -15.17
N LEU A 233 13.94 6.77 -15.39
CA LEU A 233 14.77 7.98 -15.31
C LEU A 233 15.15 8.47 -16.70
N TYR A 234 14.90 9.74 -16.97
CA TYR A 234 15.29 10.40 -18.21
C TYR A 234 16.49 11.32 -17.99
N ASN A 235 17.54 11.13 -18.78
CA ASN A 235 18.68 12.04 -18.87
C ASN A 235 18.50 13.01 -20.04
N ALA A 236 18.18 14.27 -19.73
CA ALA A 236 17.95 15.30 -20.74
C ALA A 236 19.20 15.68 -21.52
N ARG A 237 20.40 15.47 -20.95
CA ARG A 237 21.67 15.83 -21.60
C ARG A 237 22.05 14.86 -22.72
N TYR A 238 21.75 13.58 -22.52
CA TYR A 238 22.11 12.51 -23.45
C TYR A 238 20.91 11.90 -24.18
N HIS A 239 19.69 12.33 -23.85
CA HIS A 239 18.44 11.76 -24.38
C HIS A 239 18.39 10.23 -24.22
N ARG A 240 18.57 9.79 -22.97
CA ARG A 240 18.60 8.37 -22.58
C ARG A 240 17.61 8.10 -21.46
N LEU A 241 17.02 6.91 -21.51
CA LEU A 241 16.13 6.41 -20.46
C LEU A 241 16.85 5.30 -19.69
N TYR A 242 16.64 5.27 -18.39
CA TYR A 242 17.16 4.25 -17.49
C TYR A 242 16.00 3.68 -16.68
N MET A 243 16.07 2.39 -16.35
CA MET A 243 15.05 1.71 -15.56
C MET A 243 15.70 0.92 -14.41
N PRO A 244 16.24 1.59 -13.38
CA PRO A 244 16.83 0.91 -12.22
C PRO A 244 15.82 0.03 -11.49
N ASP A 245 16.28 -1.16 -11.06
CA ASP A 245 15.57 -2.03 -10.12
C ASP A 245 15.76 -1.50 -8.69
N MET A 246 14.67 -1.03 -8.08
CA MET A 246 14.62 -0.45 -6.73
C MET A 246 14.46 -1.50 -5.63
N LYS A 247 14.36 -2.80 -5.93
CA LYS A 247 14.27 -3.87 -4.91
C LYS A 247 15.64 -4.43 -4.54
N ASN A 248 16.46 -4.72 -5.55
CA ASN A 248 17.67 -5.49 -5.30
C ASN A 248 18.84 -4.66 -4.78
N TRP A 249 18.92 -3.35 -5.06
CA TRP A 249 19.98 -2.39 -4.63
C TRP A 249 21.45 -2.84 -4.77
N GLY A 250 21.71 -4.09 -5.14
CA GLY A 250 22.97 -4.78 -5.16
C GLY A 250 22.89 -5.81 -6.28
N VAL A 251 23.62 -5.49 -7.35
CA VAL A 251 24.17 -6.46 -8.29
C VAL A 251 23.19 -7.57 -8.71
N MET A 252 22.11 -7.21 -9.42
CA MET A 252 21.57 -8.14 -10.41
C MET A 252 21.54 -7.48 -11.80
N PRO A 253 22.07 -8.17 -12.82
CA PRO A 253 22.33 -7.60 -14.11
C PRO A 253 21.05 -7.70 -14.95
N VAL A 254 20.51 -6.56 -15.40
CA VAL A 254 19.70 -6.59 -16.62
C VAL A 254 20.70 -6.69 -17.78
N THR A 255 21.26 -7.90 -17.94
CA THR A 255 22.34 -8.30 -18.86
C THR A 255 23.71 -7.64 -18.60
N HIS A 256 24.79 -8.43 -18.71
CA HIS A 256 26.19 -8.17 -18.33
C HIS A 256 26.71 -6.71 -18.48
N ASP A 257 26.45 -5.85 -17.50
CA ASP A 257 27.42 -5.31 -16.54
C ASP A 257 26.70 -4.38 -15.57
N SER A 258 26.87 -4.66 -14.28
CA SER A 258 26.20 -4.07 -13.13
C SER A 258 26.25 -2.53 -13.09
N VAL A 259 25.10 -1.87 -13.30
CA VAL A 259 24.88 -0.46 -12.93
C VAL A 259 24.28 -0.40 -11.52
N ALA A 260 25.07 -0.83 -10.54
CA ALA A 260 24.77 -0.59 -9.13
C ALA A 260 25.99 0.12 -8.54
N MET A 261 25.95 1.45 -8.50
CA MET A 261 26.75 2.37 -7.69
C MET A 261 26.83 3.71 -8.42
N TRP A 262 26.33 4.78 -7.78
CA TRP A 262 26.63 6.20 -8.05
C TRP A 262 26.84 6.57 -9.52
N TRP A 263 25.86 7.21 -10.16
CA TRP A 263 26.06 7.81 -11.49
C TRP A 263 27.30 8.70 -11.51
N ASP A 264 28.40 8.14 -12.01
CA ASP A 264 29.61 8.85 -12.37
C ASP A 264 29.47 9.15 -13.85
N GLU A 265 29.35 10.43 -14.19
CA GLU A 265 29.30 10.90 -15.58
C GLU A 265 30.52 10.37 -16.37
N GLU A 266 31.64 10.07 -15.72
CA GLU A 266 32.81 9.44 -16.35
C GLU A 266 32.57 7.97 -16.74
N GLU A 267 31.81 7.23 -15.94
CA GLU A 267 31.40 5.84 -16.21
C GLU A 267 30.31 5.79 -17.29
N GLU A 268 29.32 6.70 -17.24
CA GLU A 268 28.33 6.88 -18.31
C GLU A 268 29.03 7.23 -19.63
N MET A 269 30.01 8.13 -19.60
CA MET A 269 30.83 8.50 -20.77
C MET A 269 31.78 7.38 -21.22
N ARG A 270 32.15 6.46 -20.33
CA ARG A 270 32.94 5.25 -20.67
C ARG A 270 32.03 4.23 -21.36
N GLN A 271 30.85 3.98 -20.82
CA GLN A 271 29.84 3.11 -21.43
C GLN A 271 29.40 3.66 -22.79
N LEU A 272 29.11 4.96 -22.89
CA LEU A 272 28.81 5.65 -24.14
C LEU A 272 29.87 5.41 -25.21
N ARG A 273 31.16 5.48 -24.86
CA ARG A 273 32.26 5.21 -25.79
C ARG A 273 32.36 3.74 -26.18
N LEU A 274 32.21 2.83 -25.21
CA LEU A 274 32.21 1.40 -25.48
C LEU A 274 31.02 0.95 -26.33
N GLU A 275 29.86 1.58 -26.14
CA GLU A 275 28.68 1.41 -26.98
C GLU A 275 28.92 2.00 -28.36
N ASP A 276 29.39 3.25 -28.46
CA ASP A 276 29.73 3.92 -29.74
C ASP A 276 30.70 3.08 -30.58
N GLU A 277 31.73 2.50 -29.94
CA GLU A 277 32.68 1.57 -30.56
C GLU A 277 32.03 0.25 -31.02
N LYS A 278 30.96 -0.22 -30.36
CA LYS A 278 30.28 -1.49 -30.65
C LYS A 278 29.11 -1.34 -31.64
N THR A 279 28.36 -0.26 -31.56
CA THR A 279 27.11 -0.02 -32.30
C THR A 279 27.26 1.01 -33.42
N GLY A 280 28.43 1.65 -33.54
CA GLY A 280 28.64 2.73 -34.51
C GLY A 280 27.93 4.03 -34.14
N GLY A 281 27.69 4.24 -32.83
CA GLY A 281 27.12 5.47 -32.29
C GLY A 281 25.61 5.48 -32.05
N GLU A 282 24.92 4.37 -32.29
CA GLU A 282 23.53 4.21 -31.89
C GLU A 282 23.44 3.79 -30.42
N PRO A 283 22.76 4.55 -29.54
CA PRO A 283 22.53 4.14 -28.15
C PRO A 283 21.80 2.79 -28.12
N VAL A 284 22.35 1.80 -27.39
CA VAL A 284 21.69 0.49 -27.18
C VAL A 284 20.31 0.66 -26.54
N TRP A 285 20.15 1.73 -25.74
CA TRP A 285 18.91 2.08 -25.02
C TRP A 285 18.46 3.51 -25.36
N ASN A 286 18.13 3.77 -26.63
CA ASN A 286 17.53 5.04 -27.02
C ASN A 286 16.14 5.19 -26.32
N THR A 287 15.89 6.35 -25.70
CA THR A 287 14.62 6.68 -25.02
C THR A 287 13.39 6.35 -25.87
N VAL A 288 13.41 6.74 -27.14
CA VAL A 288 12.31 6.50 -28.07
C VAL A 288 12.06 5.01 -28.28
N TRP A 289 13.13 4.22 -28.37
CA TRP A 289 13.02 2.77 -28.54
C TRP A 289 12.44 2.10 -27.29
N VAL A 290 12.92 2.47 -26.10
CA VAL A 290 12.40 1.90 -24.84
C VAL A 290 10.91 2.22 -24.65
N LEU A 291 10.50 3.48 -24.88
CA LEU A 291 9.09 3.85 -24.75
C LEU A 291 8.20 3.18 -25.82
N LYS A 292 8.72 2.98 -27.05
CA LYS A 292 8.02 2.20 -28.09
C LYS A 292 7.90 0.73 -27.69
N LEU A 293 8.94 0.15 -27.10
CA LEU A 293 8.91 -1.22 -26.58
C LEU A 293 7.88 -1.35 -25.45
N MET A 294 7.82 -0.41 -24.51
CA MET A 294 6.79 -0.39 -23.47
C MET A 294 5.37 -0.31 -24.05
N LEU A 295 5.17 0.56 -25.05
CA LEU A 295 3.88 0.67 -25.75
C LEU A 295 3.52 -0.65 -26.47
N GLU A 296 4.49 -1.28 -27.13
CA GLU A 296 4.33 -2.59 -27.78
C GLU A 296 4.00 -3.67 -26.75
N SER A 297 4.69 -3.69 -25.60
CA SER A 297 4.45 -4.63 -24.50
C SER A 297 3.04 -4.51 -23.91
N LEU A 298 2.52 -3.28 -23.75
CA LEU A 298 1.14 -3.06 -23.32
C LEU A 298 0.15 -3.51 -24.41
N THR A 299 0.46 -3.21 -25.67
CA THR A 299 -0.41 -3.54 -26.81
C THR A 299 -0.50 -5.05 -27.05
N ASN A 300 0.62 -5.77 -26.94
CA ASN A 300 0.69 -7.22 -27.15
C ASN A 300 0.41 -8.03 -25.85
N LEU A 301 0.26 -7.34 -24.71
CA LEU A 301 0.03 -7.86 -23.37
C LEU A 301 1.21 -8.71 -22.82
N SER A 302 2.44 -8.44 -23.27
CA SER A 302 3.65 -9.03 -22.66
C SER A 302 4.00 -8.37 -21.33
N GLU A 303 3.50 -7.16 -21.09
CA GLU A 303 3.51 -6.51 -19.77
C GLU A 303 2.12 -5.96 -19.46
N LEU A 304 1.71 -6.04 -18.19
CA LEU A 304 0.41 -5.58 -17.70
C LEU A 304 0.62 -4.69 -16.48
N PRO A 305 -0.10 -3.56 -16.40
CA PRO A 305 0.07 -2.60 -15.31
C PRO A 305 -0.45 -3.11 -13.95
N LEU A 306 -1.16 -4.25 -13.94
CA LEU A 306 -1.69 -4.90 -12.73
C LEU A 306 -0.67 -5.82 -12.03
N ALA A 307 0.47 -6.12 -12.63
CA ALA A 307 1.40 -7.17 -12.15
C ALA A 307 1.97 -6.92 -10.73
N GLU A 308 2.27 -5.66 -10.38
CA GLU A 308 3.04 -5.34 -9.16
C GLU A 308 2.17 -5.18 -7.88
N GLY A 309 0.85 -5.31 -7.99
CA GLY A 309 -0.01 -5.56 -6.82
C GLY A 309 0.00 -7.02 -6.37
N TYR A 310 0.38 -7.91 -7.28
CA TYR A 310 0.26 -9.33 -7.17
C TYR A 310 1.59 -9.97 -7.54
N ASP A 311 2.62 -9.78 -6.73
CA ASP A 311 3.90 -10.50 -6.85
C ASP A 311 3.76 -12.05 -6.79
N HIS A 312 2.53 -12.55 -6.67
CA HIS A 312 2.09 -13.93 -6.69
C HIS A 312 0.95 -14.19 -7.70
N VAL A 313 0.76 -13.38 -8.75
CA VAL A 313 0.04 -13.86 -9.94
C VAL A 313 0.90 -15.02 -10.45
N ASP A 314 0.47 -16.25 -10.19
CA ASP A 314 1.04 -17.40 -10.87
C ASP A 314 0.88 -17.21 -12.39
N GLU A 315 1.71 -17.90 -13.16
CA GLU A 315 1.68 -17.82 -14.63
C GLU A 315 0.26 -18.09 -15.19
N GLU A 316 -0.52 -18.93 -14.50
CA GLU A 316 -1.92 -19.23 -14.82
C GLU A 316 -2.82 -17.99 -14.75
N LYS A 317 -2.81 -17.24 -13.65
CA LYS A 317 -3.62 -16.01 -13.52
C LYS A 317 -3.17 -14.92 -14.50
N TRP A 318 -1.89 -14.89 -14.87
CA TRP A 318 -1.39 -13.98 -15.90
C TRP A 318 -2.00 -14.33 -17.26
N GLU A 319 -1.96 -15.60 -17.64
CA GLU A 319 -2.57 -16.10 -18.87
C GLU A 319 -4.09 -15.85 -18.89
N GLU A 320 -4.79 -16.03 -17.77
CA GLU A 320 -6.21 -15.70 -17.66
C GLU A 320 -6.49 -14.21 -17.90
N LEU A 321 -5.68 -13.30 -17.35
CA LEU A 321 -5.85 -11.87 -17.55
C LEU A 321 -5.55 -11.46 -19.00
N VAL A 322 -4.48 -12.01 -19.59
CA VAL A 322 -4.17 -11.81 -21.03
C VAL A 322 -5.32 -12.32 -21.89
N TRP A 323 -5.87 -13.49 -21.57
CA TRP A 323 -7.03 -14.03 -22.25
C TRP A 323 -8.25 -13.12 -22.09
N LEU A 324 -8.49 -12.58 -20.90
CA LEU A 324 -9.58 -11.65 -20.63
C LEU A 324 -9.51 -10.40 -21.51
N TYR A 325 -8.34 -9.77 -21.65
CA TYR A 325 -8.16 -8.63 -22.55
C TYR A 325 -8.46 -9.00 -24.02
N ARG A 326 -7.93 -10.14 -24.48
CA ARG A 326 -8.12 -10.61 -25.86
C ARG A 326 -9.56 -10.99 -26.16
N ASP A 327 -10.24 -11.67 -25.25
CA ASP A 327 -11.66 -12.07 -25.38
C ASP A 327 -12.59 -10.85 -25.45
N ASN A 328 -12.18 -9.73 -24.84
CA ASN A 328 -12.88 -8.45 -24.91
C ASN A 328 -12.36 -7.52 -26.02
N GLY A 329 -11.58 -8.04 -26.98
CA GLY A 329 -11.24 -7.37 -28.23
C GLY A 329 -9.96 -6.53 -28.22
N TRP A 330 -9.12 -6.61 -27.18
CA TRP A 330 -7.84 -5.88 -27.16
C TRP A 330 -6.87 -6.34 -28.26
N PRO A 331 -6.12 -5.42 -28.92
CA PRO A 331 -6.18 -3.97 -28.79
C PRO A 331 -7.19 -3.28 -29.72
N ASP A 332 -7.67 -3.95 -30.77
CA ASP A 332 -8.33 -3.28 -31.91
C ASP A 332 -9.81 -2.95 -31.70
N LYS A 333 -10.55 -3.85 -31.03
CA LYS A 333 -12.01 -3.76 -30.82
C LYS A 333 -12.34 -3.88 -29.34
N PHE A 334 -11.50 -3.28 -28.50
CA PHE A 334 -11.62 -3.42 -27.07
C PHE A 334 -12.94 -2.82 -26.57
N ASP A 335 -13.74 -3.63 -25.88
CA ASP A 335 -14.94 -3.19 -25.19
C ASP A 335 -14.62 -3.03 -23.69
N PRO A 336 -14.41 -1.79 -23.20
CA PRO A 336 -14.00 -1.56 -21.82
C PRO A 336 -15.10 -1.96 -20.82
N ASP A 337 -16.38 -1.84 -21.19
CA ASP A 337 -17.50 -2.21 -20.33
C ASP A 337 -17.63 -3.74 -20.23
N ALA A 338 -17.50 -4.44 -21.35
CA ALA A 338 -17.48 -5.91 -21.35
C ALA A 338 -16.26 -6.47 -20.60
N PHE A 339 -15.08 -5.86 -20.79
CA PHE A 339 -13.87 -6.24 -20.06
C PHE A 339 -14.06 -6.05 -18.56
N ARG A 340 -14.50 -4.87 -18.10
CA ARG A 340 -14.71 -4.60 -16.67
C ARG A 340 -15.77 -5.52 -16.05
N ALA A 341 -16.84 -5.82 -16.77
CA ALA A 341 -17.84 -6.80 -16.33
C ALA A 341 -17.26 -8.21 -16.20
N ALA A 342 -16.41 -8.63 -17.14
CA ALA A 342 -15.73 -9.92 -17.08
C ALA A 342 -14.66 -9.95 -15.97
N PHE A 343 -13.99 -8.81 -15.73
CA PHE A 343 -13.01 -8.62 -14.67
C PHE A 343 -13.62 -8.77 -13.27
N VAL A 344 -14.88 -8.36 -13.05
CA VAL A 344 -15.61 -8.63 -11.79
C VAL A 344 -15.67 -10.14 -11.49
N GLY A 345 -16.06 -10.95 -12.48
CA GLY A 345 -16.09 -12.41 -12.33
C GLY A 345 -14.70 -13.01 -12.12
N TRP A 346 -13.69 -12.48 -12.80
CA TRP A 346 -12.29 -12.90 -12.62
C TRP A 346 -11.73 -12.51 -11.24
N GLY A 347 -12.05 -11.32 -10.71
CA GLY A 347 -11.65 -10.86 -9.38
C GLY A 347 -12.15 -11.78 -8.27
N VAL A 348 -13.40 -12.23 -8.37
CA VAL A 348 -13.97 -13.25 -7.47
C VAL A 348 -13.17 -14.57 -7.49
N LYS A 349 -12.72 -15.00 -8.67
CA LYS A 349 -11.86 -16.19 -8.82
C LYS A 349 -10.49 -15.96 -8.20
N LEU A 350 -9.88 -14.79 -8.43
CA LEU A 350 -8.58 -14.44 -7.89
C LEU A 350 -8.54 -14.42 -6.37
N GLU A 351 -9.56 -13.85 -5.76
CA GLU A 351 -9.73 -13.79 -4.30
C GLU A 351 -10.10 -15.16 -3.71
N GLY A 352 -10.34 -16.16 -4.57
CA GLY A 352 -10.81 -17.49 -4.21
C GLY A 352 -12.09 -17.45 -3.39
N LYS A 353 -12.93 -16.44 -3.60
CA LYS A 353 -14.22 -16.33 -2.91
C LYS A 353 -15.08 -17.53 -3.30
N GLY A 354 -15.28 -18.43 -2.34
CA GLY A 354 -16.02 -19.68 -2.55
C GLY A 354 -15.15 -20.88 -2.98
N ASP A 355 -13.84 -20.69 -3.12
CA ASP A 355 -12.86 -21.77 -3.27
C ASP A 355 -12.55 -22.37 -1.89
N PRO A 356 -12.85 -23.66 -1.66
CA PRO A 356 -12.47 -24.36 -0.43
C PRO A 356 -10.99 -24.21 -0.08
N LYS A 357 -10.11 -24.14 -1.09
CA LYS A 357 -8.68 -24.03 -0.88
C LYS A 357 -8.32 -22.72 -0.21
N VAL A 358 -8.89 -21.60 -0.64
CA VAL A 358 -8.63 -20.30 -0.01
C VAL A 358 -9.18 -20.25 1.40
N LEU A 359 -10.38 -20.80 1.62
CA LEU A 359 -10.94 -20.92 2.96
C LEU A 359 -10.05 -21.78 3.87
N TYR A 360 -9.48 -22.87 3.34
CA TYR A 360 -8.55 -23.73 4.06
C TYR A 360 -7.20 -23.05 4.35
N GLU A 361 -6.67 -22.26 3.41
CA GLU A 361 -5.47 -21.45 3.65
C GLU A 361 -5.72 -20.35 4.71
N GLU A 362 -6.93 -19.79 4.78
CA GLU A 362 -7.32 -18.86 5.83
C GLU A 362 -7.43 -19.55 7.20
N ILE A 363 -8.03 -20.74 7.26
CA ILE A 363 -8.03 -21.61 8.43
C ILE A 363 -6.59 -21.88 8.88
N LYS A 364 -5.69 -22.27 7.96
CA LYS A 364 -4.26 -22.46 8.25
C LYS A 364 -3.58 -21.19 8.77
N ARG A 365 -3.92 -20.01 8.24
CA ARG A 365 -3.36 -18.72 8.67
C ARG A 365 -3.75 -18.40 10.12
N ILE A 366 -5.00 -18.63 10.49
CA ILE A 366 -5.51 -18.34 11.84
C ILE A 366 -5.06 -19.40 12.85
N GLU A 367 -5.22 -20.69 12.50
CA GLU A 367 -4.95 -21.83 13.35
C GLU A 367 -3.45 -22.14 13.48
N GLY A 368 -2.71 -21.96 12.38
CA GLY A 368 -1.34 -22.41 12.19
C GLY A 368 -1.27 -23.83 11.62
N GLU A 369 -0.40 -24.05 10.61
CA GLU A 369 -0.24 -25.35 9.96
C GLU A 369 0.04 -26.49 10.95
N ASP A 370 0.82 -26.22 11.99
CA ASP A 370 1.22 -27.22 12.99
C ASP A 370 0.05 -27.73 13.86
N ARG A 371 -0.96 -26.89 14.14
CA ARG A 371 -2.12 -27.29 14.96
C ARG A 371 -3.08 -28.15 14.14
N ILE A 372 -3.25 -27.83 12.86
CA ILE A 372 -3.97 -28.66 11.89
C ILE A 372 -3.28 -30.04 11.78
N LEU A 373 -1.95 -30.07 11.67
CA LEU A 373 -1.17 -31.32 11.60
C LEU A 373 -1.23 -32.15 12.91
N ALA A 374 -1.29 -31.50 14.07
CA ALA A 374 -1.41 -32.17 15.36
C ALA A 374 -2.80 -32.81 15.59
N GLN A 375 -3.88 -32.16 15.16
CA GLN A 375 -5.25 -32.68 15.29
C GLN A 375 -5.50 -33.93 14.45
N ILE A 376 -4.80 -34.06 13.32
CA ILE A 376 -5.05 -35.09 12.32
C ILE A 376 -4.22 -36.36 12.53
N GLY A 377 -3.31 -36.36 13.52
CA GLY A 377 -2.39 -37.48 13.77
C GLY A 377 -1.46 -37.77 12.58
N GLY A 378 -1.22 -36.78 11.73
CA GLY A 378 -0.44 -36.92 10.51
C GLY A 378 1.05 -36.88 10.80
N GLU A 379 1.79 -37.88 10.32
CA GLU A 379 3.24 -37.75 10.16
C GLU A 379 3.52 -36.75 9.04
N TRP A 380 4.50 -35.87 9.26
CA TRP A 380 4.95 -34.90 8.27
C TRP A 380 5.33 -35.62 6.97
N GLY A 381 4.64 -35.32 5.87
CA GLY A 381 4.95 -35.89 4.54
C GLY A 381 6.32 -35.42 4.00
N GLU A 382 6.78 -34.26 4.44
CA GLU A 382 8.15 -33.80 4.28
C GLU A 382 8.72 -33.44 5.66
N PRO A 383 9.91 -33.92 6.04
CA PRO A 383 10.51 -33.55 7.31
C PRO A 383 10.62 -32.03 7.37
N LEU A 384 10.00 -31.40 8.38
CA LEU A 384 10.26 -30.00 8.75
C LEU A 384 11.75 -29.73 8.53
N PRO A 385 12.14 -28.67 7.81
CA PRO A 385 13.54 -28.35 7.61
C PRO A 385 14.24 -28.47 8.96
N GLN A 386 15.17 -29.43 9.11
CA GLN A 386 15.65 -29.91 10.43
C GLN A 386 16.10 -28.77 11.35
N PHE A 387 16.53 -27.65 10.75
CA PHE A 387 16.87 -26.40 11.42
C PHE A 387 15.73 -25.77 12.24
N ARG A 388 14.47 -25.86 11.80
CA ARG A 388 13.32 -25.24 12.50
C ARG A 388 12.86 -26.04 13.71
N ARG A 389 12.82 -27.37 13.63
CA ARG A 389 12.34 -28.22 14.74
C ARG A 389 13.33 -28.24 15.90
N GLY A 390 14.62 -28.37 15.62
CA GLY A 390 15.66 -28.38 16.67
C GLY A 390 15.73 -27.06 17.46
N ALA A 391 15.60 -25.92 16.78
CA ALA A 391 15.60 -24.61 17.44
C ALA A 391 14.34 -24.36 18.30
N LEU A 392 13.17 -24.84 17.87
CA LEU A 392 11.92 -24.73 18.63
C LEU A 392 11.93 -25.64 19.87
N GLU A 393 12.45 -26.86 19.73
CA GLU A 393 12.55 -27.83 20.83
C GLU A 393 13.64 -27.45 21.85
N GLU A 394 14.80 -26.93 21.42
CA GLU A 394 15.86 -26.46 22.33
C GLU A 394 15.43 -25.23 23.15
N GLN A 395 14.64 -24.32 22.57
CA GLN A 395 14.28 -23.06 23.23
C GLN A 395 13.03 -23.15 24.12
N LYS A 396 12.33 -24.31 24.17
CA LYS A 396 11.03 -24.46 24.86
C LYS A 396 10.01 -23.37 24.50
N LEU A 397 10.10 -22.83 23.29
CA LEU A 397 9.17 -21.79 22.85
C LEU A 397 7.80 -22.44 22.63
N PRO A 398 6.70 -21.82 23.12
CA PRO A 398 5.35 -22.30 22.81
C PRO A 398 5.10 -22.25 21.30
N PHE A 399 4.04 -22.95 20.89
CA PHE A 399 3.49 -23.10 19.53
C PHE A 399 3.75 -21.90 18.60
N PRO A 400 3.86 -22.12 17.29
CA PRO A 400 4.61 -21.21 16.45
C PRO A 400 3.99 -19.81 16.39
N ARG A 401 4.81 -18.79 16.68
CA ARG A 401 4.46 -17.35 16.69
C ARG A 401 4.00 -16.78 15.34
N TRP A 402 3.67 -17.60 14.35
CA TRP A 402 3.32 -17.15 13.00
C TRP A 402 1.81 -17.18 12.74
N SER A 403 1.02 -17.99 13.45
CA SER A 403 -0.45 -17.91 13.35
C SER A 403 -1.01 -16.77 14.20
N THR A 404 -2.21 -16.30 13.88
CA THR A 404 -2.87 -15.24 14.67
C THR A 404 -3.11 -15.70 16.11
N ILE A 405 -3.63 -16.92 16.30
CA ILE A 405 -3.85 -17.52 17.62
C ILE A 405 -2.52 -17.71 18.37
N GLY A 406 -1.50 -18.24 17.70
CA GLY A 406 -0.17 -18.47 18.30
C GLY A 406 0.50 -17.16 18.74
N ARG A 407 0.39 -16.10 17.94
CA ARG A 407 0.87 -14.75 18.31
C ARG A 407 0.17 -14.20 19.53
N LEU A 408 -1.15 -14.33 19.60
CA LEU A 408 -1.94 -13.86 20.75
C LEU A 408 -1.59 -14.64 22.02
N GLN A 409 -1.48 -15.97 21.94
CA GLN A 409 -1.07 -16.82 23.06
C GLN A 409 0.35 -16.47 23.56
N ALA A 410 1.30 -16.28 22.65
CA ALA A 410 2.66 -15.86 23.00
C ALA A 410 2.67 -14.48 23.66
N ALA A 411 1.95 -13.51 23.10
CA ALA A 411 1.86 -12.16 23.62
C ALA A 411 1.14 -12.10 24.99
N ILE A 412 0.18 -13.00 25.24
CA ILE A 412 -0.43 -13.20 26.57
C ILE A 412 0.61 -13.76 27.55
N GLY A 413 1.41 -14.74 27.14
CA GLY A 413 2.50 -15.32 27.94
C GLY A 413 3.54 -14.28 28.35
N GLU A 414 4.06 -13.51 27.37
CA GLU A 414 5.02 -12.42 27.61
C GLU A 414 4.42 -11.33 28.52
N ALA A 415 3.15 -10.99 28.34
CA ALA A 415 2.48 -10.02 29.22
C ALA A 415 2.30 -10.56 30.65
N LYS A 416 2.04 -11.87 30.83
CA LYS A 416 1.95 -12.52 32.15
C LYS A 416 3.31 -12.58 32.85
N GLU A 417 4.40 -12.81 32.11
CA GLU A 417 5.76 -12.74 32.64
C GLU A 417 6.09 -11.33 33.13
N ARG A 418 5.86 -10.31 32.29
CA ARG A 418 6.04 -8.89 32.67
C ARG A 418 5.16 -8.51 33.87
N LEU A 419 3.95 -9.03 33.95
CA LEU A 419 3.06 -8.80 35.09
C LEU A 419 3.64 -9.36 36.39
N SER A 420 4.41 -10.45 36.34
CA SER A 420 5.07 -11.02 37.52
C SER A 420 6.27 -10.20 38.01
N GLU A 421 6.85 -9.38 37.14
CA GLU A 421 7.97 -8.48 37.43
C GLU A 421 7.53 -7.05 37.77
N ALA A 422 6.29 -6.70 37.46
CA ALA A 422 5.74 -5.37 37.69
C ALA A 422 5.76 -5.02 39.18
N THR A 423 6.32 -3.84 39.50
CA THR A 423 6.43 -3.36 40.89
C THR A 423 5.48 -2.20 41.20
N ASP A 424 5.07 -1.46 40.16
CA ASP A 424 4.14 -0.34 40.28
C ASP A 424 2.69 -0.79 40.10
N VAL A 425 1.78 -0.13 40.83
CA VAL A 425 0.34 -0.47 40.80
C VAL A 425 -0.26 -0.16 39.43
N ASP A 426 0.07 0.99 38.84
CA ASP A 426 -0.46 1.40 37.54
C ASP A 426 0.10 0.51 36.41
N GLU A 427 1.39 0.18 36.46
CA GLU A 427 2.01 -0.80 35.55
C GLU A 427 1.31 -2.17 35.64
N THR A 428 1.10 -2.66 36.87
CA THR A 428 0.43 -3.95 37.13
C THR A 428 -0.97 -3.98 36.50
N TRP A 429 -1.76 -2.92 36.70
CA TRP A 429 -3.13 -2.87 36.18
C TRP A 429 -3.19 -2.62 34.68
N SER A 430 -2.25 -1.86 34.12
CA SER A 430 -2.12 -1.69 32.66
C SER A 430 -1.76 -3.02 31.98
N LEU A 431 -0.84 -3.81 32.57
CA LEU A 431 -0.51 -5.14 32.06
C LEU A 431 -1.68 -6.12 32.18
N LYS A 432 -2.42 -6.09 33.29
CA LYS A 432 -3.66 -6.87 33.44
C LYS A 432 -4.71 -6.51 32.39
N TRP A 433 -4.88 -5.23 32.08
CA TRP A 433 -5.77 -4.78 31.02
C TRP A 433 -5.32 -5.31 29.66
N SER A 434 -4.02 -5.18 29.36
CA SER A 434 -3.44 -5.68 28.12
C SER A 434 -3.57 -7.20 27.96
N ILE A 435 -3.47 -7.97 29.05
CA ILE A 435 -3.74 -9.41 29.04
C ILE A 435 -5.22 -9.67 28.73
N HIS A 436 -6.14 -8.97 29.41
CA HIS A 436 -7.57 -9.13 29.20
C HIS A 436 -7.98 -8.83 27.73
N GLN A 437 -7.46 -7.76 27.14
CA GLN A 437 -7.69 -7.43 25.73
C GLN A 437 -7.21 -8.53 24.78
N LYS A 438 -5.98 -9.04 24.99
CA LYS A 438 -5.44 -10.11 24.15
C LYS A 438 -6.17 -11.43 24.33
N GLU A 439 -6.61 -11.76 25.54
CA GLU A 439 -7.43 -12.95 25.82
C GLU A 439 -8.80 -12.85 25.12
N ARG A 440 -9.36 -11.64 24.99
CA ARG A 440 -10.57 -11.43 24.19
C ARG A 440 -10.31 -11.56 22.70
N GLN A 441 -9.26 -10.92 22.17
CA GLN A 441 -8.84 -11.07 20.77
C GLN A 441 -8.60 -12.54 20.41
N LEU A 442 -8.07 -13.33 21.36
CA LEU A 442 -7.89 -14.76 21.22
C LEU A 442 -9.23 -15.49 21.10
N ARG A 443 -10.21 -15.20 21.97
CA ARG A 443 -11.58 -15.77 21.87
C ARG A 443 -12.26 -15.40 20.55
N GLU A 444 -12.09 -14.16 20.09
CA GLU A 444 -12.64 -13.70 18.80
C GLU A 444 -11.98 -14.44 17.62
N ALA A 445 -10.66 -14.60 17.64
CA ALA A 445 -9.94 -15.35 16.61
C ALA A 445 -10.31 -16.85 16.62
N GLU A 446 -10.55 -17.45 17.80
CA GLU A 446 -11.05 -18.82 17.93
C GLU A 446 -12.48 -18.95 17.40
N GLY A 447 -13.38 -18.02 17.72
CA GLY A 447 -14.75 -18.01 17.18
C GLY A 447 -14.79 -17.80 15.66
N GLN A 448 -13.89 -16.96 15.12
CA GLN A 448 -13.72 -16.83 13.67
C GLN A 448 -13.24 -18.13 13.04
N LEU A 449 -12.27 -18.81 13.66
CA LEU A 449 -11.77 -20.09 13.19
C LEU A 449 -12.88 -21.16 13.17
N ASP A 450 -13.70 -21.22 14.22
CA ASP A 450 -14.85 -22.13 14.28
C ASP A 450 -15.86 -21.83 13.16
N ALA A 451 -16.17 -20.55 12.90
CA ALA A 451 -17.05 -20.15 11.81
C ALA A 451 -16.50 -20.51 10.42
N LEU A 452 -15.18 -20.36 10.21
CA LEU A 452 -14.52 -20.77 8.97
C LEU A 452 -14.54 -22.29 8.80
N HIS A 453 -14.34 -23.06 9.87
CA HIS A 453 -14.47 -24.52 9.85
C HIS A 453 -15.89 -24.95 9.52
N ASP A 454 -16.91 -24.36 10.16
CA ASP A 454 -18.32 -24.62 9.84
C ASP A 454 -18.65 -24.31 8.38
N GLU A 455 -18.14 -23.19 7.86
CA GLU A 455 -18.29 -22.83 6.45
C GLU A 455 -17.57 -23.83 5.53
N TYR A 456 -16.35 -24.24 5.88
CA TYR A 456 -15.57 -25.20 5.12
C TYR A 456 -16.25 -26.57 5.09
N GLU A 457 -16.76 -27.05 6.22
CA GLU A 457 -17.50 -28.31 6.31
C GLU A 457 -18.81 -28.27 5.51
N ARG A 458 -19.53 -27.14 5.55
CA ARG A 458 -20.75 -26.93 4.74
C ARG A 458 -20.43 -27.01 3.25
N ILE A 459 -19.30 -26.42 2.84
CA ILE A 459 -18.84 -26.34 1.45
C ILE A 459 -18.27 -27.69 0.98
N CYS A 460 -17.60 -28.43 1.86
CA CYS A 460 -16.94 -29.70 1.57
C CYS A 460 -17.73 -30.88 2.15
N SER A 461 -19.04 -30.91 1.87
CA SER A 461 -19.98 -31.89 2.42
C SER A 461 -19.77 -33.34 1.95
N GLU A 462 -18.90 -33.58 0.94
CA GLU A 462 -18.54 -34.93 0.52
C GLU A 462 -17.48 -35.58 1.43
N ARG A 463 -17.76 -36.83 1.80
CA ARG A 463 -17.11 -37.68 2.81
C ARG A 463 -15.59 -37.92 2.71
N ARG A 464 -14.85 -37.24 1.83
CA ARG A 464 -13.39 -37.31 1.76
C ARG A 464 -12.75 -36.23 2.63
N ARG A 465 -12.80 -36.44 3.94
CA ARG A 465 -12.15 -35.63 5.00
C ARG A 465 -10.61 -35.62 4.96
N ARG A 466 -9.97 -35.94 3.84
CA ARG A 466 -8.51 -35.90 3.76
C ARG A 466 -8.08 -34.58 3.12
N HIS A 467 -7.74 -33.64 4.00
CA HIS A 467 -6.86 -32.47 3.85
C HIS A 467 -6.73 -31.86 2.45
N GLY A 468 -7.37 -30.70 2.23
CA GLY A 468 -7.16 -29.87 1.03
C GLY A 468 -7.69 -30.46 -0.28
N ASP A 469 -8.08 -31.73 -0.29
CA ASP A 469 -8.55 -32.47 -1.46
C ASP A 469 -10.08 -32.35 -1.61
N CYS A 470 -10.64 -31.21 -1.20
CA CYS A 470 -11.98 -30.81 -1.58
C CYS A 470 -11.90 -30.49 -3.08
N SER A 471 -11.90 -31.56 -3.89
CA SER A 471 -11.72 -31.52 -5.34
C SER A 471 -12.59 -30.43 -5.89
N GLU A 472 -12.01 -29.54 -6.71
CA GLU A 472 -12.71 -28.47 -7.44
C GLU A 472 -14.04 -29.00 -7.93
N GLY A 473 -15.05 -28.78 -7.09
CA GLY A 473 -16.31 -29.43 -7.29
C GLY A 473 -16.87 -28.88 -8.58
N SER A 474 -17.68 -29.69 -9.21
CA SER A 474 -18.59 -29.26 -10.26
C SER A 474 -19.40 -27.99 -9.83
N GLU A 475 -19.50 -27.72 -8.52
CA GLU A 475 -20.11 -26.53 -7.92
C GLU A 475 -19.29 -25.22 -7.98
N ARG A 476 -18.05 -25.20 -8.49
CA ARG A 476 -17.21 -23.97 -8.53
C ARG A 476 -17.96 -22.79 -9.18
N ILE A 477 -18.61 -23.03 -10.32
CA ILE A 477 -19.40 -22.01 -11.04
C ILE A 477 -20.57 -21.48 -10.19
N LEU A 478 -21.20 -22.33 -9.38
CA LEU A 478 -22.31 -21.92 -8.50
C LEU A 478 -21.82 -20.97 -7.39
N ARG A 479 -20.63 -21.23 -6.86
CA ARG A 479 -20.02 -20.44 -5.78
C ARG A 479 -19.46 -19.13 -6.29
N GLU A 480 -18.81 -19.14 -7.45
CA GLU A 480 -18.38 -17.93 -8.15
C GLU A 480 -19.57 -17.00 -8.41
N PHE A 481 -20.69 -17.54 -8.90
CA PHE A 481 -21.91 -16.75 -9.07
C PHE A 481 -22.42 -16.15 -7.74
N GLN A 482 -22.44 -16.92 -6.65
CA GLN A 482 -22.84 -16.41 -5.33
C GLN A 482 -21.90 -15.34 -4.79
N ALA A 483 -20.60 -15.44 -5.06
CA ALA A 483 -19.63 -14.42 -4.67
C ALA A 483 -19.83 -13.13 -5.48
N VAL A 484 -20.00 -13.21 -6.80
CA VAL A 484 -20.35 -12.05 -7.64
C VAL A 484 -21.66 -11.40 -7.19
N ALA A 485 -22.65 -12.20 -6.81
CA ALA A 485 -23.92 -11.70 -6.29
C ALA A 485 -23.79 -10.96 -4.95
N ARG A 486 -22.87 -11.38 -4.08
CA ARG A 486 -22.57 -10.69 -2.81
C ARG A 486 -21.80 -9.40 -3.04
N ASP A 487 -20.84 -9.42 -3.96
CA ASP A 487 -20.05 -8.22 -4.30
C ASP A 487 -20.94 -7.15 -4.93
N LEU A 488 -21.83 -7.52 -5.85
CA LEU A 488 -22.84 -6.60 -6.42
C LEU A 488 -23.67 -5.92 -5.33
N GLU A 489 -24.16 -6.65 -4.34
CA GLU A 489 -24.94 -6.04 -3.24
C GLU A 489 -24.12 -5.06 -2.40
N GLY A 490 -22.86 -5.39 -2.13
CA GLY A 490 -21.94 -4.50 -1.44
C GLY A 490 -21.78 -3.18 -2.19
N ILE A 491 -21.61 -3.25 -3.51
CA ILE A 491 -21.52 -2.09 -4.39
C ILE A 491 -22.85 -1.33 -4.47
N GLU A 492 -24.00 -2.00 -4.58
CA GLU A 492 -25.32 -1.37 -4.57
C GLU A 492 -25.58 -0.59 -3.27
N ARG A 493 -25.25 -1.19 -2.12
CA ARG A 493 -25.39 -0.53 -0.82
C ARG A 493 -24.45 0.67 -0.72
N SER A 494 -23.17 0.50 -1.01
CA SER A 494 -22.17 1.58 -0.97
C SER A 494 -22.54 2.74 -1.91
N THR A 495 -23.04 2.42 -3.12
CA THR A 495 -23.48 3.44 -4.08
C THR A 495 -24.73 4.17 -3.58
N ARG A 496 -25.69 3.46 -2.97
CA ARG A 496 -26.88 4.06 -2.37
C ARG A 496 -26.52 4.99 -1.21
N GLU A 497 -25.67 4.55 -0.30
CA GLU A 497 -25.18 5.37 0.82
C GLU A 497 -24.49 6.64 0.30
N GLU A 498 -23.66 6.54 -0.76
CA GLU A 498 -23.02 7.72 -1.35
C GLU A 498 -24.02 8.67 -2.02
N ARG A 499 -25.06 8.14 -2.70
CA ARG A 499 -26.15 8.97 -3.24
C ARG A 499 -26.89 9.72 -2.13
N GLU A 500 -27.18 9.05 -1.02
CA GLU A 500 -27.87 9.63 0.13
C GLU A 500 -27.01 10.70 0.82
N ARG A 501 -25.72 10.41 1.06
CA ARG A 501 -24.76 11.41 1.55
C ARG A 501 -24.70 12.62 0.65
N PHE A 502 -24.56 12.41 -0.66
CA PHE A 502 -24.51 13.49 -1.65
C PHE A 502 -25.80 14.34 -1.68
N ALA A 503 -26.96 13.74 -1.37
CA ALA A 503 -28.23 14.45 -1.33
C ALA A 503 -28.45 15.27 -0.05
N VAL A 504 -27.81 14.91 1.06
CA VAL A 504 -28.05 15.52 2.38
C VAL A 504 -26.94 16.48 2.80
N GLU A 505 -25.69 16.19 2.43
CA GLU A 505 -24.53 17.00 2.84
C GLU A 505 -24.44 18.33 2.07
N ASP A 506 -24.19 19.42 2.79
CA ASP A 506 -23.85 20.71 2.19
C ASP A 506 -22.38 20.67 1.76
N ILE A 507 -22.15 20.23 0.52
CA ILE A 507 -20.80 20.04 -0.03
C ILE A 507 -20.25 21.39 -0.49
N PRO A 508 -19.08 21.84 0.02
CA PRO A 508 -18.42 23.05 -0.47
C PRO A 508 -18.21 23.00 -1.98
N ALA A 509 -18.35 24.14 -2.67
CA ALA A 509 -18.24 24.20 -4.13
C ALA A 509 -16.90 23.64 -4.66
N GLU A 510 -15.82 23.78 -3.89
CA GLU A 510 -14.49 23.23 -4.20
C GLU A 510 -14.44 21.69 -4.16
N SER A 511 -15.27 21.04 -3.34
CA SER A 511 -15.35 19.57 -3.20
C SER A 511 -16.43 18.95 -4.07
N LEU A 512 -17.35 19.75 -4.62
CA LEU A 512 -18.49 19.26 -5.40
C LEU A 512 -18.06 18.48 -6.64
N ALA A 513 -17.02 18.95 -7.35
CA ALA A 513 -16.51 18.27 -8.53
C ALA A 513 -15.93 16.88 -8.19
N LEU A 514 -15.11 16.81 -7.13
CA LEU A 514 -14.52 15.55 -6.67
C LEU A 514 -15.61 14.55 -6.25
N ARG A 515 -16.60 15.00 -5.47
CA ARG A 515 -17.73 14.16 -5.04
C ARG A 515 -18.60 13.69 -6.20
N THR A 516 -18.83 14.56 -7.18
CA THR A 516 -19.58 14.19 -8.40
C THR A 516 -18.84 13.14 -9.21
N ASN A 517 -17.51 13.26 -9.34
CA ASN A 517 -16.68 12.27 -10.02
C ASN A 517 -16.69 10.93 -9.27
N LEU A 518 -16.56 10.95 -7.95
CA LEU A 518 -16.63 9.75 -7.10
C LEU A 518 -17.97 9.02 -7.27
N LEU A 519 -19.09 9.75 -7.21
CA LEU A 519 -20.41 9.17 -7.40
C LEU A 519 -20.56 8.59 -8.82
N THR A 520 -20.11 9.33 -9.85
CA THR A 520 -20.12 8.85 -11.24
C THR A 520 -19.31 7.56 -11.41
N TRP A 521 -18.15 7.47 -10.74
CA TRP A 521 -17.34 6.26 -10.73
C TRP A 521 -18.05 5.10 -10.04
N LYS A 522 -18.69 5.33 -8.88
CA LYS A 522 -19.50 4.32 -8.18
C LYS A 522 -20.67 3.80 -9.02
N GLU A 523 -21.35 4.68 -9.74
CA GLU A 523 -22.43 4.31 -10.68
C GLU A 523 -21.91 3.42 -11.81
N GLN A 524 -20.74 3.75 -12.35
CA GLN A 524 -20.10 2.98 -13.40
C GLN A 524 -19.62 1.61 -12.88
N GLU A 525 -19.04 1.57 -11.67
CA GLU A 525 -18.68 0.34 -10.97
C GLU A 525 -19.90 -0.57 -10.77
N LEU A 526 -21.02 0.00 -10.30
CA LEU A 526 -22.29 -0.71 -10.16
C LEU A 526 -22.79 -1.29 -11.49
N LYS A 527 -22.73 -0.50 -12.57
CA LYS A 527 -23.08 -0.96 -13.91
C LYS A 527 -22.26 -2.19 -14.33
N TRP A 528 -20.94 -2.17 -14.10
CA TRP A 528 -20.07 -3.30 -14.43
C TRP A 528 -20.39 -4.54 -13.58
N HIS A 529 -20.68 -4.37 -12.29
CA HIS A 529 -21.07 -5.48 -11.42
C HIS A 529 -22.42 -6.09 -11.83
N LEU A 530 -23.39 -5.27 -12.26
CA LEU A 530 -24.66 -5.77 -12.81
C LEU A 530 -24.45 -6.60 -14.08
N MET A 531 -23.60 -6.13 -14.98
CA MET A 531 -23.24 -6.87 -16.20
C MET A 531 -22.50 -8.18 -15.88
N GLY A 532 -21.53 -8.13 -14.96
CA GLY A 532 -20.79 -9.30 -14.48
C GLY A 532 -21.70 -10.33 -13.80
N TYR A 533 -22.66 -9.85 -13.01
CA TYR A 533 -23.69 -10.68 -12.39
C TYR A 533 -24.54 -11.42 -13.43
N GLU A 534 -25.08 -10.72 -14.43
CA GLU A 534 -25.89 -11.37 -15.47
C GLU A 534 -25.07 -12.36 -16.31
N LYS A 535 -23.80 -12.08 -16.60
CA LYS A 535 -22.89 -13.03 -17.28
C LYS A 535 -22.65 -14.28 -16.43
N SER A 536 -22.31 -14.12 -15.15
CA SER A 536 -22.11 -15.22 -14.20
C SER A 536 -23.38 -16.04 -13.97
N LYS A 537 -24.55 -15.39 -13.93
CA LYS A 537 -25.85 -16.03 -13.83
C LYS A 537 -26.16 -16.88 -15.05
N ALA A 538 -25.90 -16.37 -16.25
CA ALA A 538 -26.08 -17.14 -17.48
C ALA A 538 -25.18 -18.39 -17.51
N ALA A 539 -23.91 -18.25 -17.15
CA ALA A 539 -22.96 -19.37 -17.05
C ALA A 539 -23.41 -20.42 -16.02
N MET A 540 -23.91 -19.96 -14.86
CA MET A 540 -24.47 -20.83 -13.83
C MET A 540 -25.71 -21.58 -14.32
N LEU A 541 -26.65 -20.91 -15.00
CA LEU A 541 -27.86 -21.55 -15.52
C LEU A 541 -27.54 -22.58 -16.60
N GLU A 542 -26.61 -22.28 -17.52
CA GLU A 542 -26.13 -23.24 -18.52
C GLU A 542 -25.49 -24.46 -17.85
N TYR A 543 -24.66 -24.22 -16.85
CA TYR A 543 -24.01 -25.27 -16.07
C TYR A 543 -25.03 -26.18 -15.35
N CYS A 544 -26.03 -25.60 -14.69
CA CYS A 544 -27.14 -26.33 -14.07
C CYS A 544 -27.94 -27.14 -15.09
N ALA A 545 -28.26 -26.56 -16.24
CA ALA A 545 -28.97 -27.27 -17.31
C ALA A 545 -28.19 -28.48 -17.82
N ARG A 546 -26.86 -28.36 -17.94
CA ARG A 546 -25.97 -29.44 -18.39
C ARG A 546 -25.81 -30.56 -17.36
N THR A 547 -25.80 -30.23 -16.07
CA THR A 547 -25.47 -31.18 -14.99
C THR A 547 -26.69 -31.72 -14.24
N GLY A 548 -27.87 -31.12 -14.44
CA GLY A 548 -29.08 -31.45 -13.68
C GLY A 548 -29.05 -30.92 -12.24
N LEU A 549 -28.04 -30.14 -11.87
CA LEU A 549 -27.99 -29.46 -10.57
C LEU A 549 -29.02 -28.33 -10.55
N THR A 550 -29.69 -28.17 -9.40
CA THR A 550 -30.60 -27.04 -9.20
C THR A 550 -29.78 -25.80 -8.89
N PRO A 551 -30.08 -24.63 -9.50
CA PRO A 551 -29.48 -23.37 -9.08
C PRO A 551 -29.62 -23.19 -7.58
N LEU A 552 -28.56 -22.74 -6.90
CA LEU A 552 -28.67 -22.39 -5.49
C LEU A 552 -29.79 -21.36 -5.34
N PRO A 553 -30.71 -21.53 -4.37
CA PRO A 553 -31.84 -20.64 -4.23
C PRO A 553 -31.32 -19.21 -4.15
N SER A 554 -31.82 -18.33 -5.02
CA SER A 554 -31.48 -16.91 -4.93
C SER A 554 -31.89 -16.45 -3.54
N ILE A 555 -30.92 -16.12 -2.69
CA ILE A 555 -31.24 -15.60 -1.37
C ILE A 555 -31.93 -14.26 -1.65
N SER A 556 -33.22 -14.17 -1.32
CA SER A 556 -33.97 -12.94 -1.59
C SER A 556 -33.28 -11.77 -0.89
N GLU A 557 -33.35 -10.55 -1.46
CA GLU A 557 -32.85 -9.34 -0.79
C GLU A 557 -33.37 -9.25 0.65
N ARG A 558 -34.65 -9.62 0.85
CA ARG A 558 -35.27 -9.68 2.18
C ARG A 558 -34.57 -10.68 3.10
N SER A 559 -34.27 -11.89 2.63
CA SER A 559 -33.58 -12.91 3.41
C SER A 559 -32.16 -12.47 3.78
N ARG A 560 -31.45 -11.80 2.88
CA ARG A 560 -30.10 -11.26 3.13
C ARG A 560 -30.11 -10.07 4.06
N ALA A 561 -31.06 -9.14 3.90
CA ALA A 561 -31.25 -8.04 4.84
C ALA A 561 -31.57 -8.54 6.25
N MET A 562 -32.40 -9.59 6.36
CA MET A 562 -32.67 -10.24 7.66
C MET A 562 -31.41 -10.89 8.26
N GLU A 563 -30.58 -11.57 7.46
CA GLU A 563 -29.32 -12.15 7.96
C GLU A 563 -28.32 -11.06 8.35
N SER A 564 -28.15 -10.02 7.53
CA SER A 564 -27.29 -8.87 7.84
C SER A 564 -27.75 -8.12 9.10
N HIS A 565 -29.06 -7.92 9.28
CA HIS A 565 -29.62 -7.38 10.52
C HIS A 565 -29.36 -8.29 11.71
N ARG A 566 -29.45 -9.61 11.52
CA ARG A 566 -29.15 -10.59 12.57
C ARG A 566 -27.67 -10.54 12.96
N GLU A 567 -26.75 -10.51 12.00
CA GLU A 567 -25.31 -10.37 12.23
C GLU A 567 -24.97 -9.04 12.92
N MET A 568 -25.55 -7.92 12.48
CA MET A 568 -25.33 -6.62 13.13
C MET A 568 -25.87 -6.60 14.56
N ARG A 569 -27.04 -7.20 14.82
CA ARG A 569 -27.57 -7.35 16.18
C ARG A 569 -26.67 -8.20 17.06
N GLN A 570 -26.18 -9.32 16.53
CA GLN A 570 -25.22 -10.16 17.22
C GLN A 570 -23.95 -9.37 17.58
N LYS A 571 -23.38 -8.61 16.65
CA LYS A 571 -22.22 -7.74 16.91
C LYS A 571 -22.51 -6.65 17.95
N ILE A 572 -23.70 -6.06 17.93
CA ILE A 572 -24.13 -5.11 18.97
C ILE A 572 -24.18 -5.81 20.33
N ASP A 573 -24.75 -7.01 20.40
CA ASP A 573 -24.87 -7.77 21.64
C ASP A 573 -23.48 -8.17 22.19
N GLU A 574 -22.58 -8.65 21.33
CA GLU A 574 -21.18 -8.94 21.66
C GLU A 574 -20.44 -7.69 22.16
N ARG A 575 -20.66 -6.52 21.54
CA ARG A 575 -20.05 -5.25 21.98
C ARG A 575 -20.63 -4.75 23.29
N LYS A 576 -21.93 -4.95 23.53
CA LYS A 576 -22.57 -4.64 24.82
C LYS A 576 -22.05 -5.54 25.93
N GLU A 577 -21.87 -6.83 25.65
CA GLU A 577 -21.25 -7.76 26.59
C GLU A 577 -19.82 -7.33 26.92
N TYR A 578 -19.01 -7.01 25.91
CA TYR A 578 -17.67 -6.48 26.15
C TYR A 578 -17.68 -5.22 27.02
N LEU A 579 -18.58 -4.29 26.74
CA LEU A 579 -18.71 -3.07 27.52
C LEU A 579 -19.07 -3.35 28.99
N LEU A 580 -19.88 -4.36 29.26
CA LEU A 580 -20.14 -4.84 30.62
C LEU A 580 -18.88 -5.45 31.26
N GLU A 581 -18.12 -6.27 30.52
CA GLU A 581 -16.82 -6.80 30.98
C GLU A 581 -15.86 -5.65 31.34
N MET A 582 -15.78 -4.60 30.52
CA MET A 582 -14.93 -3.43 30.81
C MET A 582 -15.36 -2.68 32.07
N ARG A 583 -16.68 -2.51 32.27
CA ARG A 583 -17.24 -1.87 33.48
C ARG A 583 -16.93 -2.68 34.73
N GLU A 584 -17.08 -4.01 34.65
CA GLU A 584 -16.74 -4.93 35.74
C GLU A 584 -15.24 -4.86 36.04
N TRP A 585 -14.39 -4.92 35.01
CA TRP A 585 -12.94 -4.80 35.14
C TRP A 585 -12.54 -3.47 35.79
N LEU A 586 -13.08 -2.34 35.30
CA LEU A 586 -12.82 -1.00 35.82
C LEU A 586 -13.23 -0.85 37.29
N SER A 587 -14.29 -1.54 37.73
CA SER A 587 -14.73 -1.53 39.14
C SER A 587 -13.72 -2.17 40.10
N GLY A 588 -12.85 -3.05 39.60
CA GLY A 588 -11.79 -3.68 40.36
C GLY A 588 -10.49 -2.87 40.43
N VAL A 589 -10.36 -1.79 39.64
CA VAL A 589 -9.12 -1.02 39.52
C VAL A 589 -8.92 -0.11 40.73
N PRO A 590 -7.78 -0.17 41.42
CA PRO A 590 -7.47 0.69 42.56
C PRO A 590 -7.29 2.14 42.09
N ARG A 591 -7.58 3.10 42.96
CA ARG A 591 -7.55 4.55 42.63
C ARG A 591 -6.15 5.04 42.25
N GLU A 592 -5.12 4.30 42.65
CA GLU A 592 -3.72 4.55 42.37
C GLU A 592 -3.35 4.22 40.91
N ALA A 593 -4.06 3.30 40.25
CA ALA A 593 -3.83 2.91 38.85
C ALA A 593 -4.57 3.83 37.87
N LYS A 594 -4.20 5.11 37.87
CA LYS A 594 -4.89 6.15 37.08
C LYS A 594 -4.78 5.93 35.57
N ALA A 595 -3.60 5.61 35.04
CA ALA A 595 -3.43 5.48 33.60
C ALA A 595 -4.21 4.27 33.08
N ALA A 596 -4.20 3.15 33.81
CA ALA A 596 -5.03 1.99 33.49
C ALA A 596 -6.52 2.37 33.48
N SER A 597 -6.99 3.11 34.49
CA SER A 597 -8.39 3.55 34.56
C SER A 597 -8.80 4.48 33.40
N GLU A 598 -7.91 5.40 33.02
CA GLU A 598 -8.13 6.34 31.90
C GLU A 598 -8.14 5.61 30.56
N GLN A 599 -7.24 4.64 30.38
CA GLN A 599 -7.20 3.80 29.18
C GLN A 599 -8.52 3.03 28.99
N VAL A 600 -8.99 2.33 30.03
CA VAL A 600 -10.24 1.56 29.94
C VAL A 600 -11.45 2.48 29.72
N ALA A 601 -11.50 3.64 30.37
CA ALA A 601 -12.57 4.61 30.17
C ALA A 601 -12.62 5.14 28.73
N ALA A 602 -11.46 5.39 28.10
CA ALA A 602 -11.39 5.81 26.70
C ALA A 602 -11.88 4.72 25.73
N GLU A 603 -11.50 3.46 25.99
CA GLU A 603 -11.97 2.33 25.18
C GLU A 603 -13.47 2.06 25.35
N MET A 604 -14.00 2.22 26.56
CA MET A 604 -15.44 2.17 26.83
C MET A 604 -16.21 3.23 26.04
N ALA A 605 -15.74 4.48 26.04
CA ALA A 605 -16.37 5.55 25.29
C ALA A 605 -16.41 5.25 23.78
N LYS A 606 -15.31 4.70 23.23
CA LYS A 606 -15.26 4.25 21.84
C LYS A 606 -16.26 3.12 21.56
N ALA A 607 -16.35 2.12 22.43
CA ALA A 607 -17.31 1.03 22.28
C ALA A 607 -18.78 1.51 22.36
N GLU A 608 -19.09 2.48 23.23
CA GLU A 608 -20.41 3.12 23.31
C GLU A 608 -20.80 3.82 22.00
N GLU A 609 -19.85 4.54 21.40
CA GLU A 609 -20.02 5.20 20.11
C GLU A 609 -20.24 4.19 18.97
N GLU A 610 -19.43 3.12 18.90
CA GLU A 610 -19.57 2.04 17.92
C GLU A 610 -20.94 1.33 18.03
N ILE A 611 -21.40 1.02 19.24
CA ILE A 611 -22.73 0.43 19.46
C ILE A 611 -23.83 1.37 18.95
N LYS A 612 -23.74 2.65 19.29
CA LYS A 612 -24.72 3.65 18.89
C LYS A 612 -24.79 3.79 17.36
N ASP A 613 -23.65 3.83 16.68
CA ASP A 613 -23.59 3.87 15.21
C ASP A 613 -24.27 2.65 14.59
N MET A 614 -23.95 1.43 15.05
CA MET A 614 -24.59 0.21 14.56
C MET A 614 -26.12 0.20 14.83
N GLU A 615 -26.56 0.68 15.99
CA GLU A 615 -27.99 0.79 16.31
C GLU A 615 -28.72 1.84 15.46
N GLU A 616 -28.05 2.93 15.07
CA GLU A 616 -28.59 3.93 14.15
C GLU A 616 -28.69 3.36 12.72
N ARG A 617 -27.70 2.60 12.26
CA ARG A 617 -27.73 1.92 10.97
C ARG A 617 -28.89 0.92 10.85
N ILE A 618 -29.11 0.07 11.85
CA ILE A 618 -30.26 -0.86 11.87
C ILE A 618 -31.60 -0.10 11.82
N ARG A 619 -31.70 1.05 12.50
CA ARG A 619 -32.91 1.88 12.49
C ARG A 619 -33.14 2.61 11.17
N GLY A 620 -32.08 2.96 10.44
CA GLY A 620 -32.17 3.59 9.12
C GLY A 620 -32.61 2.62 8.02
N GLU A 621 -32.31 1.33 8.18
CA GLU A 621 -32.66 0.28 7.20
C GLU A 621 -34.05 -0.33 7.38
N SER A 622 -34.72 -0.08 8.52
CA SER A 622 -36.07 -0.59 8.85
C SER A 622 -37.17 0.38 8.45
#